data_AF-A0A661MUX4-F1
#
_entry.id   AF-A0A661MUX4-F1
#
_cell.length_a   1.000
_cell.length_b   1.000
_cell.length_c   1.000
_cell.angle_alpha   90.00
_cell.angle_beta   90.00
_cell.angle_gamma   90.00
#
_symmetry.space_group_name_H-M   'P 1'
#
loop_
_entity.id
_entity.type
_entity.pdbx_description
1 polymer ?
#
loop_
_entity_poly.entity_id
_entity_poly.type
_entity_poly.pdbx_seq_one_letter_code
_entity_poly.pdbx_strand_id
1 'polypeptide(L)'
;MLRPSLACFLIPFLALAGCSSDDDQPNTTAGGNGGTAGSGGGGGAGAAALDVGEVTTEEGADSGSVEIILTTPAGTEQFIAMVLAAETDIGSIYDYTAAVAPGGMEQMAGDVHITLPSGAAPHAAAPAVQTLDPRRPKHLPWSRWSDDLNRLSNLRQDRPKPWGEGGPPPEPAPNEGETRQFEIADGNNVVQTIDAEAVRVTSELVIYMDRTTPGAGDIAADDLDEITAGFGDVVLPRERIFFGQESDVNDDQHVSVLFSPLTYEHAVAYVSPWDLITDPQEQPPGVPTNNQELLYLTPPDVIPAPYNTPRAIIETMAHEFQHAIYFYRKFMLNDNFGADENAYVTEGLSALAQDLSG
;
A
#
# COMPACT_ATOMS: atom_id res chain seq x y z
N MET A 1 -10.33 39.59 15.48
CA MET A 1 -9.24 38.92 14.74
C MET A 1 -9.06 37.55 15.35
N LEU A 2 -9.81 36.58 14.82
CA LEU A 2 -9.84 35.20 15.30
C LEU A 2 -8.81 34.40 14.50
N ARG A 3 -7.93 33.71 15.21
CA ARG A 3 -6.99 32.72 14.66
C ARG A 3 -7.77 31.45 14.30
N PRO A 4 -7.45 30.72 13.21
CA PRO A 4 -7.87 29.35 13.10
C PRO A 4 -6.89 28.45 13.87
N SER A 5 -7.49 27.56 14.65
CA SER A 5 -6.91 26.45 15.39
C SER A 5 -6.66 25.27 14.45
N LEU A 6 -5.45 24.70 14.47
CA LEU A 6 -5.17 23.37 13.93
C LEU A 6 -5.81 22.33 14.86
N ALA A 7 -6.61 21.43 14.31
CA ALA A 7 -7.12 20.25 15.00
C ALA A 7 -6.29 19.03 14.57
N CYS A 8 -5.87 18.21 15.54
CA CYS A 8 -5.45 16.83 15.33
C CYS A 8 -6.67 15.99 14.96
N PHE A 9 -6.52 15.10 13.98
CA PHE A 9 -7.53 14.11 13.62
C PHE A 9 -7.22 12.75 14.30
N LEU A 10 -8.29 12.06 14.69
CA LEU A 10 -8.34 10.71 15.25
C LEU A 10 -9.15 9.84 14.28
N ILE A 11 -8.67 8.63 13.96
CA ILE A 11 -9.20 7.71 12.94
C ILE A 11 -9.89 6.49 13.61
N PRO A 12 -11.01 5.97 13.07
CA PRO A 12 -11.08 4.49 12.88
C PRO A 12 -11.88 3.94 11.65
N PHE A 13 -11.47 2.72 11.25
CA PHE A 13 -11.94 1.63 10.32
C PHE A 13 -13.47 1.34 10.19
N LEU A 14 -14.08 0.51 9.30
CA LEU A 14 -13.87 -0.35 8.06
C LEU A 14 -15.29 -0.88 7.66
N ALA A 15 -15.57 -1.27 6.41
CA ALA A 15 -16.75 -2.07 6.02
C ALA A 15 -16.41 -3.14 4.96
N LEU A 16 -17.01 -4.33 5.05
CA LEU A 16 -16.88 -5.46 4.09
C LEU A 16 -18.28 -5.95 3.72
N ALA A 17 -18.63 -6.02 2.43
CA ALA A 17 -19.89 -6.62 1.98
C ALA A 17 -19.63 -7.98 1.33
N GLY A 18 -20.44 -8.99 1.69
CA GLY A 18 -20.34 -10.37 1.20
C GLY A 18 -21.68 -10.85 0.62
N CYS A 19 -21.75 -11.32 -0.62
CA CYS A 19 -22.97 -11.95 -1.14
C CYS A 19 -22.88 -13.47 -1.08
N SER A 20 -23.88 -14.11 -0.48
CA SER A 20 -23.99 -15.57 -0.39
C SER A 20 -24.99 -16.15 -1.38
N SER A 21 -24.58 -17.22 -2.09
CA SER A 21 -25.46 -18.01 -2.96
C SER A 21 -25.86 -19.31 -2.26
N ASP A 22 -27.11 -19.39 -1.78
CA ASP A 22 -27.71 -20.61 -1.26
C ASP A 22 -28.02 -21.60 -2.41
N ASP A 23 -27.08 -22.49 -2.72
CA ASP A 23 -27.33 -23.68 -3.55
C ASP A 23 -26.51 -24.87 -3.02
N ASP A 24 -27.02 -25.58 -2.00
CA ASP A 24 -27.08 -27.06 -1.96
C ASP A 24 -27.65 -27.61 -0.63
N GLN A 25 -28.78 -28.30 -0.71
CA GLN A 25 -29.31 -29.19 0.33
C GLN A 25 -29.03 -30.65 -0.02
N PRO A 26 -28.34 -31.43 0.84
CA PRO A 26 -28.61 -32.85 0.95
C PRO A 26 -29.42 -33.11 2.23
N ASN A 27 -30.68 -33.48 1.98
CA ASN A 27 -31.61 -34.06 2.95
C ASN A 27 -30.96 -35.18 3.79
N THR A 28 -30.71 -34.93 5.08
CA THR A 28 -30.64 -35.99 6.10
C THR A 28 -31.29 -35.53 7.41
N THR A 29 -32.37 -36.20 7.78
CA THR A 29 -33.05 -36.13 9.07
C THR A 29 -32.20 -36.78 10.18
N ALA A 30 -31.83 -36.02 11.22
CA ALA A 30 -31.72 -36.51 12.60
C ALA A 30 -31.71 -35.32 13.58
N GLY A 31 -32.58 -35.38 14.58
CA GLY A 31 -32.90 -34.26 15.47
C GLY A 31 -31.81 -33.89 16.48
N GLY A 32 -31.77 -32.62 16.82
CA GLY A 32 -31.02 -32.05 17.95
C GLY A 32 -31.59 -30.67 18.26
N ASN A 33 -32.22 -30.54 19.42
CA ASN A 33 -32.91 -29.34 19.88
C ASN A 33 -31.88 -28.35 20.46
N GLY A 34 -31.69 -27.19 19.82
CA GLY A 34 -30.84 -26.10 20.32
C GLY A 34 -31.24 -24.80 19.64
N GLY A 35 -31.94 -23.93 20.37
CA GLY A 35 -32.51 -22.70 19.83
C GLY A 35 -31.46 -21.63 19.59
N THR A 36 -31.31 -21.24 18.32
CA THR A 36 -30.82 -19.94 17.88
C THR A 36 -31.97 -19.24 17.15
N ALA A 37 -32.18 -17.97 17.48
CA ALA A 37 -33.19 -17.14 16.84
C ALA A 37 -32.74 -16.82 15.41
N GLY A 38 -33.27 -17.56 14.44
CA GLY A 38 -33.14 -17.23 13.02
C GLY A 38 -34.09 -16.08 12.67
N SER A 39 -33.53 -14.96 12.23
CA SER A 39 -34.24 -13.93 11.47
C SER A 39 -34.48 -14.47 10.06
N GLY A 40 -35.74 -14.54 9.63
CA GLY A 40 -36.12 -15.06 8.32
C GLY A 40 -35.81 -14.07 7.20
N GLY A 41 -35.21 -14.58 6.12
CA GLY A 41 -34.87 -13.83 4.91
C GLY A 41 -36.09 -13.24 4.22
N GLY A 42 -36.16 -11.91 4.23
CA GLY A 42 -36.86 -11.11 3.24
C GLY A 42 -35.83 -10.14 2.68
N GLY A 43 -35.51 -10.26 1.39
CA GLY A 43 -34.51 -9.43 0.68
C GLY A 43 -34.97 -7.98 0.55
N GLY A 44 -34.88 -7.22 1.63
CA GLY A 44 -34.95 -5.77 1.63
C GLY A 44 -33.56 -5.19 1.85
N ALA A 45 -33.27 -4.04 1.25
CA ALA A 45 -32.06 -3.27 1.52
C ALA A 45 -31.93 -3.08 3.05
N GLY A 46 -30.84 -3.61 3.62
CA GLY A 46 -30.51 -3.43 5.02
C GLY A 46 -29.90 -2.05 5.21
N ALA A 47 -30.57 -1.17 5.95
CA ALA A 47 -29.95 0.05 6.43
C ALA A 47 -29.28 -0.24 7.77
N ALA A 48 -27.94 -0.17 7.81
CA ALA A 48 -27.17 -0.25 9.04
C ALA A 48 -26.66 1.14 9.43
N ALA A 49 -27.01 1.60 10.64
CA ALA A 49 -26.35 2.75 11.25
C ALA A 49 -25.05 2.27 11.89
N LEU A 50 -23.94 2.96 11.62
CA LEU A 50 -22.63 2.65 12.19
C LEU A 50 -22.19 3.78 13.13
N ASP A 51 -21.80 3.43 14.34
CA ASP A 51 -21.04 4.33 15.22
C ASP A 51 -19.59 4.46 14.73
N VAL A 52 -18.90 5.52 15.18
CA VAL A 52 -17.47 5.72 14.87
C VAL A 52 -16.64 4.53 15.36
N GLY A 53 -16.02 3.82 14.42
CA GLY A 53 -15.21 2.62 14.66
C GLY A 53 -16.00 1.31 14.69
N GLU A 54 -17.29 1.35 14.39
CA GLU A 54 -18.10 0.17 14.16
C GLU A 54 -17.87 -0.37 12.74
N VAL A 55 -17.85 -1.69 12.63
CA VAL A 55 -17.70 -2.42 11.36
C VAL A 55 -18.94 -3.29 11.20
N THR A 56 -19.65 -3.13 10.07
CA THR A 56 -20.71 -4.06 9.67
C THR A 56 -20.34 -4.79 8.39
N THR A 57 -20.97 -5.95 8.22
CA THR A 57 -21.00 -6.68 6.97
C THR A 57 -22.43 -6.75 6.49
N GLU A 58 -22.68 -6.19 5.31
CA GLU A 58 -23.99 -6.25 4.66
C GLU A 58 -23.95 -7.30 3.54
N GLU A 59 -24.93 -8.18 3.54
CA GLU A 59 -25.09 -9.18 2.49
C GLU A 59 -26.13 -8.73 1.47
N GLY A 60 -25.69 -8.59 0.22
CA GLY A 60 -26.57 -8.30 -0.91
C GLY A 60 -27.18 -9.57 -1.48
N ALA A 61 -28.42 -9.49 -1.96
CA ALA A 61 -28.94 -10.54 -2.83
C ALA A 61 -28.28 -10.44 -4.22
N ASP A 62 -28.04 -11.57 -4.89
CA ASP A 62 -27.40 -11.73 -6.21
C ASP A 62 -27.96 -10.86 -7.35
N SER A 63 -29.06 -10.13 -7.12
CA SER A 63 -29.79 -9.36 -8.13
C SER A 63 -29.99 -7.88 -7.79
N GLY A 64 -29.46 -7.36 -6.67
CA GLY A 64 -29.83 -6.02 -6.21
C GLY A 64 -28.71 -5.28 -5.50
N SER A 65 -28.61 -4.00 -5.80
CA SER A 65 -27.76 -3.03 -5.09
C SER A 65 -27.87 -3.15 -3.57
N VAL A 66 -26.74 -3.15 -2.88
CA VAL A 66 -26.69 -2.96 -1.42
C VAL A 66 -26.61 -1.46 -1.14
N GLU A 67 -27.60 -0.95 -0.41
CA GLU A 67 -27.63 0.44 0.05
C GLU A 67 -27.20 0.49 1.52
N ILE A 68 -25.98 0.95 1.78
CA ILE A 68 -25.50 1.21 3.13
C ILE A 68 -25.77 2.68 3.44
N ILE A 69 -26.51 2.99 4.50
CA ILE A 69 -26.81 4.36 4.93
C ILE A 69 -25.96 4.69 6.16
N LEU A 70 -24.93 5.53 5.98
CA LEU A 70 -24.10 5.97 7.10
C LEU A 70 -24.75 7.13 7.83
N THR A 71 -25.24 6.88 9.03
CA THR A 71 -25.77 7.94 9.90
C THR A 71 -24.64 8.51 10.75
N THR A 72 -24.25 9.77 10.52
CA THR A 72 -23.25 10.42 11.37
C THR A 72 -23.88 10.95 12.66
N PRO A 73 -23.17 10.92 13.81
CA PRO A 73 -23.62 11.60 15.02
C PRO A 73 -23.88 13.08 14.73
N ALA A 74 -24.92 13.66 15.33
CA ALA A 74 -25.24 15.08 15.15
C ALA A 74 -24.03 15.95 15.57
N GLY A 75 -23.43 16.67 14.60
CA GLY A 75 -22.24 17.48 14.84
C GLY A 75 -21.63 18.06 13.56
N THR A 76 -20.53 18.82 13.72
CA THR A 76 -19.75 19.40 12.61
C THR A 76 -18.52 18.56 12.26
N GLU A 77 -18.45 17.33 12.76
CA GLU A 77 -17.31 16.45 12.54
C GLU A 77 -17.35 15.91 11.11
N GLN A 78 -16.18 15.85 10.47
CA GLN A 78 -16.02 15.25 9.14
C GLN A 78 -15.62 13.80 9.32
N PHE A 79 -16.25 12.92 8.56
CA PHE A 79 -15.97 11.50 8.57
C PHE A 79 -15.54 11.06 7.17
N ILE A 80 -14.63 10.10 7.11
CA ILE A 80 -14.26 9.41 5.87
C ILE A 80 -14.91 8.04 5.92
N ALA A 81 -15.71 7.73 4.89
CA ALA A 81 -16.24 6.40 4.66
C ALA A 81 -15.40 5.73 3.58
N MET A 82 -14.78 4.60 3.90
CA MET A 82 -14.04 3.79 2.94
C MET A 82 -14.78 2.48 2.69
N VAL A 83 -15.06 2.19 1.42
CA VAL A 83 -15.64 0.92 0.97
C VAL A 83 -14.49 0.05 0.49
N LEU A 84 -14.19 -1.02 1.22
CA LEU A 84 -12.90 -1.71 1.10
C LEU A 84 -12.98 -2.97 0.22
N ALA A 85 -14.15 -3.63 0.13
CA ALA A 85 -14.44 -4.63 -0.90
C ALA A 85 -15.95 -4.94 -0.98
N ALA A 86 -16.43 -5.23 -2.19
CA ALA A 86 -17.64 -6.01 -2.41
C ALA A 86 -17.19 -7.37 -2.97
N GLU A 87 -17.10 -8.38 -2.11
CA GLU A 87 -16.78 -9.75 -2.51
C GLU A 87 -18.08 -10.58 -2.57
N THR A 88 -18.16 -11.49 -3.54
CA THR A 88 -19.09 -12.62 -3.47
C THR A 88 -18.39 -13.81 -2.84
N ASP A 89 -19.15 -14.84 -2.43
CA ASP A 89 -18.61 -16.16 -2.04
C ASP A 89 -17.66 -16.80 -3.09
N ILE A 90 -17.60 -16.22 -4.30
CA ILE A 90 -16.75 -16.65 -5.43
C ILE A 90 -15.64 -15.63 -5.80
N GLY A 91 -15.34 -14.65 -4.94
CA GLY A 91 -14.15 -13.79 -5.05
C GLY A 91 -14.14 -12.81 -6.23
N SER A 92 -15.31 -12.42 -6.74
CA SER A 92 -15.41 -11.41 -7.81
C SER A 92 -15.56 -10.00 -7.21
N ILE A 93 -14.85 -9.03 -7.78
CA ILE A 93 -14.95 -7.60 -7.42
C ILE A 93 -16.02 -6.94 -8.31
N TYR A 94 -16.94 -6.18 -7.70
CA TYR A 94 -17.94 -5.38 -8.41
C TYR A 94 -17.62 -3.89 -8.37
N ASP A 95 -17.94 -3.20 -9.47
CA ASP A 95 -18.01 -1.74 -9.47
C ASP A 95 -19.08 -1.27 -8.48
N TYR A 96 -18.75 -0.25 -7.69
CA TYR A 96 -19.69 0.40 -6.80
C TYR A 96 -19.65 1.92 -7.02
N THR A 97 -20.76 2.58 -6.74
CA THR A 97 -20.83 4.04 -6.67
C THR A 97 -21.20 4.45 -5.26
N ALA A 98 -20.42 5.31 -4.62
CA ALA A 98 -20.79 5.95 -3.36
C ALA A 98 -21.27 7.38 -3.65
N ALA A 99 -22.45 7.76 -3.18
CA ALA A 99 -23.06 9.07 -3.38
C ALA A 99 -23.63 9.58 -2.06
N VAL A 100 -23.34 10.82 -1.67
CA VAL A 100 -24.02 11.44 -0.53
C VAL A 100 -25.39 11.95 -1.00
N ALA A 101 -26.50 11.44 -0.47
CA ALA A 101 -27.80 12.01 -0.76
C ALA A 101 -27.88 13.41 -0.14
N PRO A 102 -28.39 14.40 -0.89
CA PRO A 102 -28.66 15.71 -0.34
C PRO A 102 -29.80 15.59 0.67
N GLY A 103 -29.47 15.56 1.96
CA GLY A 103 -30.43 15.81 3.02
C GLY A 103 -31.08 17.18 2.80
N GLY A 104 -32.41 17.25 2.88
CA GLY A 104 -33.13 18.53 2.87
C GLY A 104 -32.55 19.48 3.92
N MET A 105 -32.55 20.78 3.64
CA MET A 105 -31.80 21.86 4.30
C MET A 105 -31.87 22.02 5.85
N GLU A 106 -32.43 21.07 6.61
CA GLU A 106 -32.44 21.07 8.08
C GLU A 106 -31.77 19.84 8.75
N GLN A 107 -31.21 18.87 8.00
CA GLN A 107 -30.41 17.79 8.59
C GLN A 107 -28.95 17.86 8.13
N MET A 108 -28.04 18.16 9.06
CA MET A 108 -26.58 18.10 8.84
C MET A 108 -25.99 16.69 8.95
N ALA A 109 -26.84 15.65 8.86
CA ALA A 109 -26.41 14.28 8.63
C ALA A 109 -26.70 13.98 7.14
N GLY A 110 -25.65 13.91 6.32
CA GLY A 110 -25.78 13.46 4.93
C GLY A 110 -25.69 11.95 4.89
N ASP A 111 -26.74 11.29 4.41
CA ASP A 111 -26.71 9.85 4.18
C ASP A 111 -25.79 9.56 2.98
N VAL A 112 -24.75 8.75 3.17
CA VAL A 112 -24.00 8.17 2.04
C VAL A 112 -24.79 6.97 1.55
N HIS A 113 -25.05 6.88 0.25
CA HIS A 113 -25.68 5.77 -0.45
C HIS A 113 -24.62 5.09 -1.31
N ILE A 114 -24.43 3.80 -1.12
CA ILE A 114 -23.66 2.98 -2.05
C ILE A 114 -24.64 2.29 -3.00
N THR A 115 -24.39 2.30 -4.30
CA THR A 115 -25.23 1.62 -5.30
C THR A 115 -24.33 0.79 -6.20
N LEU A 116 -24.62 -0.51 -6.29
CA LEU A 116 -24.04 -1.40 -7.29
C LEU A 116 -24.84 -1.27 -8.59
N PRO A 117 -24.21 -1.15 -9.77
CA PRO A 117 -24.93 -1.05 -11.03
C PRO A 117 -25.74 -2.32 -11.29
N SER A 118 -27.07 -2.19 -11.45
CA SER A 118 -27.90 -3.31 -11.84
C SER A 118 -27.50 -3.80 -13.24
N GLY A 119 -27.00 -5.03 -13.34
CA GLY A 119 -26.60 -5.64 -14.61
C GLY A 119 -25.15 -5.40 -15.02
N ALA A 120 -24.27 -4.96 -14.11
CA ALA A 120 -22.83 -5.09 -14.32
C ALA A 120 -22.51 -6.58 -14.50
N ALA A 121 -22.01 -6.96 -15.67
CA ALA A 121 -21.47 -8.29 -15.87
C ALA A 121 -20.26 -8.43 -14.93
N PRO A 122 -20.14 -9.52 -14.16
CA PRO A 122 -18.96 -9.74 -13.34
C PRO A 122 -17.72 -9.60 -14.22
N HIS A 123 -16.71 -8.86 -13.75
CA HIS A 123 -15.39 -8.96 -14.36
C HIS A 123 -14.99 -10.43 -14.36
N ALA A 124 -14.42 -10.92 -15.46
CA ALA A 124 -13.97 -12.30 -15.56
C ALA A 124 -13.14 -12.61 -14.31
N ALA A 125 -13.63 -13.56 -13.51
CA ALA A 125 -13.03 -13.90 -12.23
C ALA A 125 -11.51 -14.01 -12.41
N ALA A 126 -10.76 -13.36 -11.52
CA ALA A 126 -9.37 -13.76 -11.33
C ALA A 126 -9.34 -15.30 -11.20
N PRO A 127 -8.34 -15.98 -11.76
CA PRO A 127 -8.23 -17.43 -11.62
C PRO A 127 -8.49 -17.80 -10.16
N ALA A 128 -9.40 -18.75 -9.94
CA ALA A 128 -9.91 -19.11 -8.62
C ALA A 128 -8.79 -19.02 -7.58
N VAL A 129 -8.99 -18.19 -6.55
CA VAL A 129 -8.15 -18.19 -5.35
C VAL A 129 -7.79 -19.63 -5.09
N GLN A 130 -6.49 -19.94 -5.16
CA GLN A 130 -6.02 -21.31 -4.93
C GLN A 130 -6.77 -21.83 -3.72
N THR A 131 -7.48 -22.94 -3.90
CA THR A 131 -8.18 -23.61 -2.80
C THR A 131 -7.12 -23.89 -1.75
N LEU A 132 -7.09 -23.04 -0.72
CA LEU A 132 -6.12 -23.16 0.34
C LEU A 132 -6.29 -24.54 0.94
N ASP A 133 -5.19 -25.31 0.95
CA ASP A 133 -5.20 -26.68 1.46
C ASP A 133 -5.87 -26.70 2.84
N PRO A 134 -6.93 -27.51 3.05
CA PRO A 134 -7.63 -27.61 4.34
C PRO A 134 -6.71 -28.14 5.47
N ARG A 135 -5.46 -28.51 5.16
CA ARG A 135 -4.38 -28.76 6.12
C ARG A 135 -3.74 -27.49 6.69
N ARG A 136 -4.49 -26.40 6.90
CA ARG A 136 -4.01 -25.34 7.80
C ARG A 136 -3.68 -25.96 9.16
N PRO A 137 -2.52 -25.65 9.77
CA PRO A 137 -2.26 -26.01 11.15
C PRO A 137 -3.40 -25.45 12.00
N LYS A 138 -4.14 -26.33 12.68
CA LYS A 138 -5.05 -25.92 13.77
C LYS A 138 -4.26 -24.98 14.67
N HIS A 139 -4.76 -23.76 14.87
CA HIS A 139 -4.23 -22.71 15.74
C HIS A 139 -2.95 -23.11 16.46
N LEU A 140 -1.81 -22.57 16.02
CA LEU A 140 -0.57 -22.75 16.77
C LEU A 140 -0.86 -22.34 18.22
N PRO A 141 -0.68 -23.24 19.20
CA PRO A 141 -1.06 -22.96 20.57
C PRO A 141 -0.28 -21.73 21.04
N TRP A 142 -0.97 -20.84 21.78
CA TRP A 142 -0.41 -19.62 22.39
C TRP A 142 0.91 -19.84 23.16
N SER A 143 1.23 -21.09 23.53
CA SER A 143 2.50 -21.50 24.13
C SER A 143 3.71 -21.42 23.19
N ARG A 144 3.53 -21.13 21.89
CA ARG A 144 4.64 -20.85 20.96
C ARG A 144 4.99 -19.39 20.84
N TRP A 145 4.29 -18.47 21.50
CA TRP A 145 4.61 -17.04 21.38
C TRP A 145 6.03 -16.71 21.85
N SER A 146 6.56 -17.38 22.88
CA SER A 146 7.97 -17.22 23.27
C SER A 146 8.94 -17.83 22.25
N ASP A 147 8.57 -18.92 21.60
CA ASP A 147 9.41 -19.58 20.60
C ASP A 147 9.36 -18.84 19.26
N ASP A 148 8.23 -18.23 18.91
CA ASP A 148 8.05 -17.37 17.74
C ASP A 148 8.64 -15.98 17.99
N LEU A 149 8.56 -15.42 19.21
CA LEU A 149 9.31 -14.22 19.58
C LEU A 149 10.81 -14.50 19.66
N ASN A 150 11.22 -15.67 20.15
CA ASN A 150 12.61 -16.09 20.11
C ASN A 150 13.05 -16.39 18.68
N ARG A 151 12.18 -16.92 17.81
CA ARG A 151 12.46 -17.09 16.38
C ARG A 151 12.49 -15.75 15.65
N LEU A 152 11.66 -14.79 16.00
CA LEU A 152 11.64 -13.42 15.45
C LEU A 152 12.81 -12.59 16.01
N SER A 153 13.21 -12.80 17.26
CA SER A 153 14.42 -12.20 17.85
C SER A 153 15.68 -12.89 17.33
N ASN A 154 15.60 -14.18 17.01
CA ASN A 154 16.65 -14.89 16.31
C ASN A 154 16.64 -14.51 14.83
N LEU A 155 15.53 -14.19 14.17
CA LEU A 155 15.52 -13.54 12.85
C LEU A 155 16.02 -12.08 12.90
N ARG A 156 16.10 -11.47 14.09
CA ARG A 156 16.85 -10.22 14.34
C ARG A 156 18.34 -10.45 14.61
N GLN A 157 18.78 -11.67 14.96
CA GLN A 157 20.16 -11.98 15.35
C GLN A 157 20.90 -12.84 14.31
N ASP A 158 20.21 -13.82 13.72
CA ASP A 158 20.33 -14.26 12.34
C ASP A 158 20.07 -13.02 11.49
N ARG A 159 21.11 -12.20 11.34
CA ARG A 159 21.23 -11.35 10.17
C ARG A 159 20.73 -12.20 9.00
N PRO A 160 19.86 -11.69 8.12
CA PRO A 160 19.75 -12.24 6.77
C PRO A 160 21.16 -12.64 6.37
N LYS A 161 21.32 -13.93 6.00
CA LYS A 161 22.56 -14.51 5.50
C LYS A 161 23.37 -13.36 4.88
N PRO A 162 24.54 -12.96 5.41
CA PRO A 162 25.19 -11.75 4.92
C PRO A 162 25.30 -11.91 3.42
N TRP A 163 24.54 -11.07 2.72
CA TRP A 163 25.03 -10.29 1.61
C TRP A 163 26.52 -10.56 1.40
N GLY A 164 26.88 -11.32 0.37
CA GLY A 164 28.29 -11.49 0.01
C GLY A 164 29.01 -12.80 0.34
N GLU A 165 28.39 -13.99 0.28
CA GLU A 165 29.16 -15.13 -0.26
C GLU A 165 29.14 -15.07 -1.80
N GLY A 166 29.72 -14.00 -2.37
CA GLY A 166 29.95 -13.84 -3.81
C GLY A 166 29.31 -12.63 -4.51
N GLY A 167 28.72 -11.68 -3.78
CA GLY A 167 28.19 -10.44 -4.36
C GLY A 167 29.29 -9.56 -4.99
N PRO A 168 28.93 -8.64 -5.90
CA PRO A 168 29.87 -7.62 -6.38
C PRO A 168 30.47 -6.85 -5.20
N PRO A 169 31.69 -6.31 -5.35
CA PRO A 169 32.26 -5.45 -4.32
C PRO A 169 31.34 -4.25 -4.07
N PRO A 170 31.27 -3.75 -2.82
CA PRO A 170 30.47 -2.59 -2.48
C PRO A 170 30.75 -1.44 -3.43
N GLU A 171 29.69 -0.88 -4.00
CA GLU A 171 29.80 0.32 -4.81
C GLU A 171 30.05 1.51 -3.86
N PRO A 172 31.12 2.31 -4.03
CA PRO A 172 31.31 3.46 -3.17
C PRO A 172 30.17 4.45 -3.40
N ALA A 173 29.68 5.06 -2.32
CA ALA A 173 28.72 6.17 -2.41
C ALA A 173 29.28 7.28 -3.33
N PRO A 174 28.44 7.91 -4.17
CA PRO A 174 28.89 8.97 -5.06
C PRO A 174 29.30 10.21 -4.27
N ASN A 175 30.06 11.10 -4.90
CA ASN A 175 30.22 12.46 -4.40
C ASN A 175 29.06 13.34 -4.88
N GLU A 176 28.72 14.40 -4.15
CA GLU A 176 27.82 15.44 -4.69
C GLU A 176 28.41 16.01 -6.00
N GLY A 177 27.58 16.11 -7.04
CA GLY A 177 27.94 16.48 -8.40
C GLY A 177 28.38 15.32 -9.30
N GLU A 178 28.53 14.11 -8.76
CA GLU A 178 28.83 12.92 -9.56
C GLU A 178 27.61 12.50 -10.38
N THR A 179 27.84 12.10 -11.63
CA THR A 179 26.78 11.63 -12.53
C THR A 179 26.84 10.10 -12.65
N ARG A 180 25.69 9.44 -12.56
CA ARG A 180 25.51 8.00 -12.78
C ARG A 180 24.45 7.75 -13.85
N GLN A 181 24.48 6.55 -14.41
CA GLN A 181 23.47 6.08 -15.35
C GLN A 181 22.42 5.24 -14.64
N PHE A 182 21.17 5.48 -14.99
CA PHE A 182 20.02 4.73 -14.50
C PHE A 182 19.18 4.24 -15.67
N GLU A 183 18.62 3.05 -15.54
CA GLU A 183 17.58 2.53 -16.42
C GLU A 183 16.21 2.79 -15.81
N ILE A 184 15.32 3.45 -16.56
CA ILE A 184 13.97 3.80 -16.11
C ILE A 184 12.98 3.52 -17.25
N ALA A 185 11.83 2.92 -16.94
CA ALA A 185 10.77 2.75 -17.92
C ALA A 185 9.95 4.05 -18.05
N ASP A 186 9.65 4.45 -19.29
CA ASP A 186 8.66 5.51 -19.57
C ASP A 186 7.22 4.96 -19.58
N GLY A 187 6.21 5.83 -19.67
CA GLY A 187 4.79 5.46 -19.60
C GLY A 187 4.31 4.43 -20.62
N ASN A 188 5.11 4.15 -21.66
CA ASN A 188 4.86 3.08 -22.63
C ASN A 188 5.61 1.78 -22.31
N ASN A 189 6.21 1.69 -21.12
CA ASN A 189 7.13 0.66 -20.66
C ASN A 189 8.38 0.51 -21.55
N VAL A 190 8.82 1.61 -22.18
CA VAL A 190 10.09 1.61 -22.92
C VAL A 190 11.21 2.00 -21.98
N VAL A 191 12.21 1.14 -21.84
CA VAL A 191 13.39 1.40 -21.03
C VAL A 191 14.22 2.51 -21.66
N GLN A 192 14.45 3.56 -20.88
CA GLN A 192 15.33 4.67 -21.17
C GLN A 192 16.57 4.57 -20.27
N THR A 193 17.74 4.86 -20.82
CA THR A 193 18.94 5.11 -20.02
C THR A 193 19.11 6.61 -19.85
N ILE A 194 19.17 7.07 -18.60
CA ILE A 194 19.37 8.49 -18.27
C ILE A 194 20.66 8.67 -17.47
N ASP A 195 21.34 9.79 -17.72
CA ASP A 195 22.35 10.34 -16.83
C ASP A 195 21.66 11.17 -15.73
N ALA A 196 21.96 10.89 -14.46
CA ALA A 196 21.44 11.62 -13.30
C ALA A 196 22.58 12.03 -12.36
N GLU A 197 22.50 13.23 -11.81
CA GLU A 197 23.52 13.84 -10.94
C GLU A 197 23.14 13.70 -9.47
N ALA A 198 24.05 13.22 -8.62
CA ALA A 198 23.89 13.22 -7.17
C ALA A 198 23.93 14.66 -6.64
N VAL A 199 22.78 15.23 -6.31
CA VAL A 199 22.66 16.63 -5.83
C VAL A 199 22.74 16.74 -4.31
N ARG A 200 22.51 15.63 -3.60
CA ARG A 200 22.67 15.55 -2.14
C ARG A 200 23.15 14.16 -1.77
N VAL A 201 24.16 14.10 -0.90
CA VAL A 201 24.69 12.84 -0.34
C VAL A 201 24.79 12.99 1.18
N THR A 202 24.15 12.09 1.92
CA THR A 202 24.25 12.01 3.38
C THR A 202 24.95 10.71 3.78
N SER A 203 24.83 10.28 5.04
CA SER A 203 25.33 8.96 5.45
C SER A 203 24.43 7.79 5.08
N GLU A 204 23.16 8.05 4.71
CA GLU A 204 22.15 6.99 4.47
C GLU A 204 21.25 7.26 3.25
N LEU A 205 21.40 8.42 2.60
CA LEU A 205 20.53 8.87 1.52
C LEU A 205 21.37 9.52 0.42
N VAL A 206 21.09 9.16 -0.84
CA VAL A 206 21.55 9.89 -2.02
C VAL A 206 20.35 10.36 -2.83
N ILE A 207 20.32 11.64 -3.17
CA ILE A 207 19.31 12.21 -4.08
C ILE A 207 19.97 12.51 -5.42
N TYR A 208 19.42 11.90 -6.47
CA TYR A 208 19.79 12.11 -7.86
C TYR A 208 18.73 12.93 -8.60
N MET A 209 19.19 13.84 -9.46
CA MET A 209 18.33 14.57 -10.40
C MET A 209 18.65 14.12 -11.83
N ASP A 210 17.63 13.71 -12.57
CA ASP A 210 17.74 13.43 -14.01
C ASP A 210 18.29 14.66 -14.76
N ARG A 211 19.34 14.45 -15.57
CA ARG A 211 19.97 15.49 -16.40
C ARG A 211 19.75 15.27 -17.89
N THR A 212 19.07 14.19 -18.26
CA THR A 212 18.84 13.76 -19.64
C THR A 212 17.47 14.20 -20.13
N THR A 213 16.44 14.02 -19.30
CA THR A 213 15.04 14.21 -19.70
C THR A 213 14.64 15.69 -19.68
N PRO A 214 14.06 16.23 -20.77
CA PRO A 214 13.51 17.58 -20.77
C PRO A 214 12.44 17.76 -19.70
N GLY A 215 12.54 18.83 -18.91
CA GLY A 215 11.62 19.10 -17.80
C GLY A 215 12.08 18.56 -16.45
N ALA A 216 13.26 17.91 -16.39
CA ALA A 216 13.93 17.61 -15.13
C ALA A 216 14.51 18.91 -14.54
N GLY A 217 13.64 19.71 -13.92
CA GLY A 217 14.01 20.92 -13.19
C GLY A 217 14.76 20.60 -11.90
N ASP A 218 15.59 21.53 -11.43
CA ASP A 218 16.21 21.43 -10.11
C ASP A 218 15.20 21.68 -9.00
N ILE A 219 15.34 20.95 -7.90
CA ILE A 219 14.66 21.26 -6.64
C ILE A 219 15.38 22.43 -5.96
N ALA A 220 14.64 23.39 -5.40
CA ALA A 220 15.24 24.49 -4.66
C ALA A 220 16.09 23.95 -3.48
N ALA A 221 17.23 24.58 -3.19
CA ALA A 221 18.15 24.07 -2.17
C ALA A 221 17.49 23.93 -0.78
N ASP A 222 16.64 24.89 -0.39
CA ASP A 222 15.92 24.84 0.89
C ASP A 222 14.92 23.67 0.93
N ASP A 223 14.24 23.39 -0.19
CA ASP A 223 13.32 22.25 -0.33
C ASP A 223 14.07 20.92 -0.31
N LEU A 224 15.24 20.86 -0.96
CA LEU A 224 16.11 19.69 -0.96
C LEU A 224 16.63 19.39 0.46
N ASP A 225 17.00 20.42 1.22
CA ASP A 225 17.41 20.28 2.63
C ASP A 225 16.24 19.78 3.50
N GLU A 226 15.03 20.30 3.30
CA GLU A 226 13.83 19.84 4.00
C GLU A 226 13.52 18.37 3.68
N ILE A 227 13.53 17.97 2.41
CA ILE A 227 13.31 16.57 1.98
C ILE A 227 14.36 15.65 2.60
N THR A 228 15.63 16.03 2.52
CA THR A 228 16.76 15.23 3.02
C THR A 228 16.65 15.01 4.53
N ALA A 229 16.43 16.08 5.29
CA ALA A 229 16.27 15.99 6.73
C ALA A 229 14.99 15.25 7.11
N GLY A 230 13.87 15.50 6.41
CA GLY A 230 12.61 14.81 6.64
C GLY A 230 12.73 13.30 6.45
N PHE A 231 13.35 12.86 5.36
CA PHE A 231 13.53 11.44 5.14
C PHE A 231 14.56 10.82 6.11
N GLY A 232 15.76 11.39 6.19
CA GLY A 232 16.86 10.84 6.99
C GLY A 232 16.63 10.88 8.51
N ASP A 233 16.09 11.99 9.03
CA ASP A 233 15.94 12.19 10.47
C ASP A 233 14.59 11.67 11.00
N VAL A 234 13.57 11.55 10.14
CA VAL A 234 12.20 11.19 10.55
C VAL A 234 11.73 9.88 9.92
N VAL A 235 11.60 9.82 8.59
CA VAL A 235 10.99 8.67 7.90
C VAL A 235 11.82 7.41 8.11
N LEU A 236 13.10 7.42 7.71
CA LEU A 236 13.96 6.25 7.70
C LEU A 236 14.08 5.58 9.10
N PRO A 237 14.34 6.31 10.20
CA PRO A 237 14.33 5.71 11.53
C PRO A 237 12.98 5.12 11.95
N ARG A 238 11.85 5.74 11.57
CA ARG A 238 10.51 5.27 11.94
C ARG A 238 10.09 4.05 11.14
N GLU A 239 10.35 4.05 9.84
CA GLU A 239 10.12 2.89 8.96
C GLU A 239 10.85 1.65 9.48
N ARG A 240 12.13 1.82 9.87
CA ARG A 240 12.92 0.77 10.49
C ARG A 240 12.37 0.26 11.82
N ILE A 241 11.73 1.14 12.62
CA ILE A 241 11.11 0.76 13.90
C ILE A 241 9.84 -0.07 13.65
N PHE A 242 8.97 0.38 12.75
CA PHE A 242 7.63 -0.21 12.56
C PHE A 242 7.65 -1.42 11.62
N PHE A 243 8.36 -1.33 10.51
CA PHE A 243 8.30 -2.30 9.42
C PHE A 243 9.58 -3.12 9.27
N GLY A 244 10.68 -2.64 9.85
CA GLY A 244 11.97 -3.31 9.89
C GLY A 244 12.96 -2.73 8.89
N GLN A 245 14.14 -3.34 8.81
CA GLN A 245 15.20 -2.82 7.94
C GLN A 245 14.96 -3.18 6.48
N GLU A 246 15.25 -2.22 5.61
CA GLU A 246 15.43 -2.34 4.17
C GLU A 246 16.59 -3.27 3.80
N SER A 247 16.72 -3.56 2.52
CA SER A 247 17.90 -4.22 1.96
C SER A 247 19.05 -3.23 1.75
N ASP A 248 20.21 -3.76 1.34
CA ASP A 248 21.37 -2.97 0.90
C ASP A 248 21.95 -3.63 -0.35
N VAL A 249 21.09 -3.77 -1.37
CA VAL A 249 21.29 -4.06 -2.81
C VAL A 249 22.71 -4.19 -3.38
N ASN A 250 23.51 -3.20 -3.05
CA ASN A 250 24.81 -2.91 -3.64
C ASN A 250 25.89 -2.66 -2.57
N ASP A 251 25.58 -2.94 -1.29
CA ASP A 251 26.46 -2.78 -0.14
C ASP A 251 27.04 -1.35 -0.04
N ASP A 252 26.24 -0.34 -0.45
CA ASP A 252 26.64 1.07 -0.42
C ASP A 252 26.14 1.81 0.82
N GLN A 253 25.23 1.20 1.60
CA GLN A 253 24.61 1.73 2.82
C GLN A 253 23.69 2.95 2.61
N HIS A 254 23.23 3.19 1.39
CA HIS A 254 22.35 4.30 1.05
C HIS A 254 21.03 3.82 0.47
N VAL A 255 19.98 4.58 0.78
CA VAL A 255 18.77 4.61 -0.03
C VAL A 255 18.97 5.66 -1.12
N SER A 256 18.70 5.31 -2.37
CA SER A 256 18.78 6.22 -3.50
C SER A 256 17.39 6.75 -3.84
N VAL A 257 17.32 8.04 -4.17
CA VAL A 257 16.12 8.73 -4.64
C VAL A 257 16.44 9.34 -5.98
N LEU A 258 15.69 9.00 -7.02
CA LEU A 258 15.86 9.54 -8.37
C LEU A 258 14.64 10.36 -8.75
N PHE A 259 14.86 11.66 -8.95
CA PHE A 259 13.85 12.54 -9.52
C PHE A 259 13.94 12.56 -11.05
N SER A 260 12.92 12.03 -11.74
CA SER A 260 12.83 12.06 -13.20
C SER A 260 11.41 12.39 -13.68
N PRO A 261 11.23 13.27 -14.68
CA PRO A 261 9.92 13.51 -15.29
C PRO A 261 9.27 12.26 -15.88
N LEU A 262 10.07 11.25 -16.25
CA LEU A 262 9.56 9.99 -16.81
C LEU A 262 8.71 9.23 -15.79
N THR A 263 8.95 9.42 -14.49
CA THR A 263 8.14 8.83 -13.42
C THR A 263 6.67 9.23 -13.53
N TYR A 264 6.39 10.50 -13.88
CA TYR A 264 5.02 11.04 -13.93
C TYR A 264 4.10 10.34 -14.92
N GLU A 265 4.68 9.69 -15.93
CA GLU A 265 3.90 8.94 -16.92
C GLU A 265 3.30 7.65 -16.34
N HIS A 266 3.80 7.19 -15.19
CA HIS A 266 3.32 6.01 -14.46
C HIS A 266 2.62 6.38 -13.15
N ALA A 267 3.27 7.20 -12.34
CA ALA A 267 2.85 7.50 -10.97
C ALA A 267 3.53 8.79 -10.48
N VAL A 268 3.14 9.29 -9.31
CA VAL A 268 3.88 10.39 -8.66
C VAL A 268 5.23 9.88 -8.16
N ALA A 269 5.27 8.65 -7.65
CA ALA A 269 6.47 7.94 -7.26
C ALA A 269 6.23 6.42 -7.36
N TYR A 270 7.30 5.63 -7.35
CA TYR A 270 7.23 4.16 -7.22
C TYR A 270 8.59 3.58 -6.77
N VAL A 271 8.58 2.31 -6.35
CA VAL A 271 9.76 1.45 -6.26
C VAL A 271 9.63 0.31 -7.26
N SER A 272 10.72 -0.05 -7.94
CA SER A 272 10.78 -1.25 -8.78
C SER A 272 11.32 -2.42 -7.95
N PRO A 273 10.54 -3.49 -7.72
CA PRO A 273 11.05 -4.68 -7.03
C PRO A 273 12.25 -5.33 -7.73
N TRP A 274 12.38 -5.12 -9.04
CA TRP A 274 13.47 -5.65 -9.86
C TRP A 274 14.81 -5.01 -9.56
N ASP A 275 14.83 -3.81 -8.96
CA ASP A 275 16.07 -3.20 -8.47
C ASP A 275 16.62 -3.93 -7.24
N LEU A 276 15.80 -4.72 -6.55
CA LEU A 276 16.18 -5.45 -5.32
C LEU A 276 16.59 -6.91 -5.58
N ILE A 277 16.39 -7.42 -6.80
CA ILE A 277 16.76 -8.78 -7.19
C ILE A 277 18.10 -8.74 -7.89
N THR A 278 19.16 -9.27 -7.29
CA THR A 278 20.51 -9.21 -7.87
C THR A 278 20.93 -10.50 -8.60
N ASP A 279 20.15 -11.60 -8.48
CA ASP A 279 20.40 -12.82 -9.25
C ASP A 279 19.83 -12.66 -10.68
N PRO A 280 20.69 -12.63 -11.72
CA PRO A 280 20.24 -12.50 -13.10
C PRO A 280 19.36 -13.68 -13.58
N GLN A 281 19.34 -14.81 -12.87
CA GLN A 281 18.46 -15.94 -13.19
C GLN A 281 17.03 -15.74 -12.68
N GLU A 282 16.84 -14.89 -11.67
CA GLU A 282 15.54 -14.56 -11.09
C GLU A 282 14.93 -13.31 -11.75
N GLN A 283 15.75 -12.48 -12.37
CA GLN A 283 15.30 -11.33 -13.16
C GLN A 283 14.65 -11.76 -14.49
N PRO A 284 13.42 -11.30 -14.81
CA PRO A 284 12.82 -11.55 -16.10
C PRO A 284 13.64 -10.87 -17.23
N PRO A 285 13.84 -11.53 -18.38
CA PRO A 285 14.61 -10.96 -19.48
C PRO A 285 14.03 -9.62 -19.97
N GLY A 286 14.88 -8.59 -20.03
CA GLY A 286 14.53 -7.27 -20.58
C GLY A 286 13.80 -6.34 -19.61
N VAL A 287 13.72 -6.68 -18.33
CA VAL A 287 13.25 -5.78 -17.28
C VAL A 287 14.43 -4.93 -16.79
N PRO A 288 14.31 -3.59 -16.74
CA PRO A 288 15.38 -2.73 -16.27
C PRO A 288 15.63 -2.95 -14.77
N THR A 289 16.90 -2.82 -14.39
CA THR A 289 17.33 -2.94 -13.00
C THR A 289 18.54 -2.05 -12.74
N ASN A 290 18.49 -1.31 -11.64
CA ASN A 290 19.59 -0.48 -11.14
C ASN A 290 20.31 -1.13 -9.95
N ASN A 291 19.91 -2.36 -9.57
CA ASN A 291 20.49 -3.16 -8.50
C ASN A 291 20.80 -2.34 -7.22
N GLN A 292 19.83 -1.57 -6.71
CA GLN A 292 19.96 -0.77 -5.49
C GLN A 292 18.59 -0.42 -4.89
N GLU A 293 18.53 0.06 -3.64
CA GLU A 293 17.33 0.60 -3.00
C GLU A 293 16.94 1.95 -3.61
N LEU A 294 16.26 1.93 -4.77
CA LEU A 294 15.92 3.11 -5.55
C LEU A 294 14.44 3.47 -5.47
N LEU A 295 14.16 4.69 -5.00
CA LEU A 295 12.85 5.32 -5.07
C LEU A 295 12.83 6.25 -6.30
N TYR A 296 11.87 6.04 -7.19
CA TYR A 296 11.65 6.89 -8.36
C TYR A 296 10.58 7.91 -8.04
N LEU A 297 10.89 9.20 -8.17
CA LEU A 297 9.97 10.28 -7.88
C LEU A 297 9.84 11.23 -9.07
N THR A 298 8.64 11.78 -9.23
CA THR A 298 8.43 12.89 -10.15
C THR A 298 8.98 14.19 -9.55
N PRO A 299 9.71 15.03 -10.31
CA PRO A 299 10.13 16.34 -9.84
C PRO A 299 8.93 17.22 -9.44
N PRO A 300 9.00 17.99 -8.33
CA PRO A 300 7.87 18.80 -7.86
C PRO A 300 7.30 19.77 -8.89
N ASP A 301 8.13 20.32 -9.79
CA ASP A 301 7.67 21.23 -10.85
C ASP A 301 6.73 20.57 -11.89
N VAL A 302 6.74 19.24 -11.97
CA VAL A 302 5.89 18.45 -12.87
C VAL A 302 4.59 18.01 -12.17
N ILE A 303 4.59 17.96 -10.84
CA ILE A 303 3.45 17.52 -10.04
C ILE A 303 2.51 18.72 -9.77
N PRO A 304 1.19 18.59 -9.93
CA PRO A 304 0.25 19.63 -9.52
C PRO A 304 0.12 19.71 -7.98
N ALA A 305 -0.08 20.92 -7.46
CA ALA A 305 -0.42 21.12 -6.06
C ALA A 305 -1.71 20.34 -5.66
N PRO A 306 -1.80 19.83 -4.41
CA PRO A 306 -0.90 20.09 -3.28
C PRO A 306 0.30 19.13 -3.16
N TYR A 307 0.51 18.21 -4.11
CA TYR A 307 1.49 17.12 -3.98
C TYR A 307 2.93 17.53 -4.33
N ASN A 308 3.16 18.78 -4.72
CA ASN A 308 4.46 19.30 -5.14
C ASN A 308 5.23 20.02 -4.03
N THR A 309 4.89 19.78 -2.77
CA THR A 309 5.57 20.39 -1.62
C THR A 309 6.61 19.42 -1.05
N PRO A 310 7.68 19.92 -0.40
CA PRO A 310 8.67 19.07 0.28
C PRO A 310 8.02 18.06 1.23
N ARG A 311 7.03 18.52 2.01
CA ARG A 311 6.28 17.67 2.93
C ARG A 311 5.50 16.55 2.22
N ALA A 312 4.79 16.86 1.15
CA ALA A 312 4.07 15.84 0.38
C ALA A 312 5.04 14.83 -0.25
N ILE A 313 6.24 15.28 -0.65
CA ILE A 313 7.31 14.40 -1.15
C ILE A 313 7.80 13.47 -0.03
N ILE A 314 8.09 13.99 1.17
CA ILE A 314 8.53 13.18 2.31
C ILE A 314 7.48 12.11 2.67
N GLU A 315 6.20 12.50 2.72
CA GLU A 315 5.08 11.56 2.94
C GLU A 315 5.03 10.48 1.85
N THR A 316 5.21 10.86 0.59
CA THR A 316 5.29 9.92 -0.54
C THR A 316 6.51 8.99 -0.43
N MET A 317 7.66 9.51 -0.01
CA MET A 317 8.86 8.69 0.21
C MET A 317 8.66 7.66 1.31
N ALA A 318 7.91 7.99 2.37
CA ALA A 318 7.54 7.02 3.41
C ALA A 318 6.68 5.89 2.83
N HIS A 319 5.68 6.20 2.00
CA HIS A 319 4.86 5.22 1.28
C HIS A 319 5.73 4.30 0.41
N GLU A 320 6.54 4.87 -0.47
CA GLU A 320 7.33 4.08 -1.42
C GLU A 320 8.44 3.27 -0.74
N PHE A 321 9.07 3.82 0.31
CA PHE A 321 10.10 3.09 1.04
C PHE A 321 9.51 1.88 1.79
N GLN A 322 8.27 1.97 2.26
CA GLN A 322 7.55 0.84 2.84
C GLN A 322 7.44 -0.30 1.83
N HIS A 323 7.11 -0.02 0.56
CA HIS A 323 7.08 -1.04 -0.50
C HIS A 323 8.43 -1.75 -0.64
N ALA A 324 9.55 -1.02 -0.60
CA ALA A 324 10.90 -1.59 -0.66
C ALA A 324 11.18 -2.53 0.55
N ILE A 325 10.91 -2.06 1.77
CA ILE A 325 11.06 -2.86 3.00
C ILE A 325 10.17 -4.09 2.93
N TYR A 326 8.90 -3.92 2.57
CA TYR A 326 7.94 -5.02 2.48
C TYR A 326 8.42 -6.06 1.49
N PHE A 327 8.83 -5.62 0.29
CA PHE A 327 9.26 -6.53 -0.76
C PHE A 327 10.45 -7.37 -0.29
N TYR A 328 11.49 -6.71 0.23
CA TYR A 328 12.67 -7.39 0.76
C TYR A 328 12.31 -8.39 1.87
N ARG A 329 11.55 -7.94 2.87
CA ARG A 329 11.24 -8.77 4.04
C ARG A 329 10.30 -9.91 3.72
N LYS A 330 9.33 -9.71 2.81
CA LYS A 330 8.34 -10.72 2.45
C LYS A 330 8.86 -11.69 1.41
N PHE A 331 9.41 -11.20 0.31
CA PHE A 331 9.75 -12.02 -0.84
C PHE A 331 11.20 -12.50 -0.80
N MET A 332 12.16 -11.58 -0.62
CA MET A 332 13.58 -11.93 -0.65
C MET A 332 13.97 -12.78 0.56
N LEU A 333 13.62 -12.37 1.79
CA LEU A 333 14.03 -13.08 3.01
C LEU A 333 13.29 -14.40 3.24
N ASN A 334 12.09 -14.57 2.68
CA ASN A 334 11.31 -15.80 2.84
C ASN A 334 11.30 -16.70 1.59
N ASP A 335 12.10 -16.38 0.56
CA ASP A 335 12.17 -17.14 -0.70
C ASP A 335 10.76 -17.38 -1.29
N ASN A 336 9.96 -16.31 -1.34
CA ASN A 336 8.53 -16.39 -1.70
C ASN A 336 8.24 -15.75 -3.06
N PHE A 337 9.22 -15.78 -3.97
CA PHE A 337 9.05 -15.24 -5.32
C PHE A 337 7.92 -15.95 -6.08
N GLY A 338 7.12 -15.17 -6.81
CA GLY A 338 5.98 -15.68 -7.58
C GLY A 338 4.71 -15.95 -6.77
N ALA A 339 4.69 -15.64 -5.48
CA ALA A 339 3.44 -15.55 -4.73
C ALA A 339 2.69 -14.27 -5.14
N ASP A 340 1.43 -14.40 -5.52
CA ASP A 340 0.54 -13.25 -5.66
C ASP A 340 0.36 -12.61 -4.28
N GLU A 341 0.55 -11.29 -4.20
CA GLU A 341 0.25 -10.52 -3.02
C GLU A 341 -0.93 -9.59 -3.30
N ASN A 342 -1.78 -9.45 -2.30
CA ASN A 342 -2.96 -8.62 -2.46
C ASN A 342 -2.54 -7.15 -2.43
N ALA A 343 -2.91 -6.38 -3.46
CA ALA A 343 -2.65 -4.94 -3.53
C ALA A 343 -3.18 -4.18 -2.30
N TYR A 344 -4.26 -4.65 -1.66
CA TYR A 344 -4.75 -4.09 -0.40
C TYR A 344 -3.71 -4.19 0.72
N VAL A 345 -2.97 -5.30 0.79
CA VAL A 345 -1.94 -5.50 1.81
C VAL A 345 -0.75 -4.60 1.52
N THR A 346 -0.29 -4.52 0.27
CA THR A 346 0.89 -3.72 -0.09
C THR A 346 0.62 -2.22 -0.01
N GLU A 347 -0.45 -1.74 -0.66
CA GLU A 347 -0.80 -0.32 -0.65
C GLU A 347 -1.37 0.14 0.69
N GLY A 348 -2.17 -0.71 1.36
CA GLY A 348 -2.72 -0.37 2.67
C GLY A 348 -1.63 -0.28 3.75
N LEU A 349 -0.60 -1.11 3.68
CA LEU A 349 0.55 -1.03 4.58
C LEU A 349 1.43 0.20 4.27
N SER A 350 1.63 0.52 2.99
CA SER A 350 2.36 1.71 2.56
C SER A 350 1.65 3.01 2.93
N ALA A 351 0.32 3.05 2.80
CA ALA A 351 -0.48 4.18 3.28
C ALA A 351 -0.41 4.33 4.80
N LEU A 352 -0.37 3.22 5.55
CA LEU A 352 -0.14 3.26 6.99
C LEU A 352 1.27 3.77 7.33
N ALA A 353 2.29 3.41 6.54
CA ALA A 353 3.64 3.95 6.69
C ALA A 353 3.68 5.47 6.46
N GLN A 354 2.98 5.96 5.44
CA GLN A 354 2.83 7.39 5.21
C GLN A 354 2.28 8.11 6.45
N ASP A 355 1.26 7.57 7.12
CA ASP A 355 0.67 8.16 8.33
C ASP A 355 1.57 8.08 9.58
N LEU A 356 2.35 6.99 9.72
CA LEU A 356 3.18 6.74 10.91
C LEU A 356 4.56 7.41 10.82
N SER A 357 5.11 7.49 9.62
CA SER A 357 6.50 7.85 9.37
C SER A 357 6.69 9.19 8.64
N GLY A 358 5.75 9.59 7.77
CA GLY A 358 5.74 10.87 7.03
C GLY A 358 5.34 12.08 7.86
#